data_AF-A0A7K4LNG7-F1
#
_entry.id   AF-A0A7K4LNG7-F1
#
_cell.length_a   1.000
_cell.length_b   1.000
_cell.length_c   1.000
_cell.angle_alpha   90.00
_cell.angle_beta   90.00
_cell.angle_gamma   90.00
#
_symmetry.space_group_name_H-M   'P 1'
#
loop_
_entity.id
_entity.type
_entity.pdbx_description
1 polymer ?
#
loop_
_entity_poly.entity_id
_entity_poly.type
_entity_poly.pdbx_seq_one_letter_code
_entity_poly.pdbx_strand_id
1 'polypeptide(L)'
;CVPGCNCPPGLVLDDAGQCIPPAACPCRHGTSTYEPGSTIRRSCNTCVCRGQRWHCGRRQCAGTCVATGDPHYVTFDGRAFSFLGDCEYVLAREADGLFTVTAENVPCGTAGVTCTKSVVVVLGNTVVHMLRGEAVTSRDVSVCPLTTTAVLEAGAALAGRDVTVNGVSVRLPKEYSTRVYVKLEPRHRGRVAGLCGNFDGDTENDFGSRQGVVEPTVELFGNSWRVSLLCPEVDGEEAQHPCTENPHRVPWARKRCGVLARRLFAPCHDTVPWQRFYEWCLFDACGCDSGGDCECLCTAIATYAEECGQRGIHVRWRSQELC
;
A
#
# COMPACT_ATOMS: atom_id res chain seq x y z
N CYS A 1 -48.33 -20.38 0.25
CA CYS A 1 -48.21 -19.25 1.20
C CYS A 1 -48.08 -19.83 2.60
N VAL A 2 -47.17 -19.32 3.42
CA VAL A 2 -47.09 -19.72 4.83
C VAL A 2 -47.97 -18.74 5.63
N PRO A 3 -48.88 -19.20 6.50
CA PRO A 3 -49.66 -18.31 7.37
C PRO A 3 -48.73 -17.50 8.28
N GLY A 4 -48.93 -16.18 8.36
CA GLY A 4 -48.09 -15.31 9.20
C GLY A 4 -48.50 -13.84 9.12
N CYS A 5 -47.93 -13.03 10.02
CA CYS A 5 -48.06 -11.57 9.97
C CYS A 5 -47.17 -11.02 8.86
N ASN A 6 -47.73 -10.12 8.04
CA ASN A 6 -46.99 -9.43 6.98
C ASN A 6 -47.08 -7.92 7.21
N CYS A 7 -46.09 -7.18 6.72
CA CYS A 7 -46.16 -5.73 6.75
C CYS A 7 -47.28 -5.19 5.86
N PRO A 8 -47.95 -4.10 6.27
CA PRO A 8 -48.90 -3.40 5.42
C PRO A 8 -48.30 -2.98 4.08
N PRO A 9 -49.13 -2.78 3.03
CA PRO A 9 -48.66 -2.31 1.73
C PRO A 9 -47.80 -1.04 1.85
N GLY A 10 -46.63 -1.05 1.22
CA GLY A 10 -45.68 0.07 1.22
C GLY A 10 -44.64 0.05 2.35
N LEU A 11 -44.73 -0.88 3.30
CA LEU A 11 -43.74 -1.09 4.36
C LEU A 11 -42.96 -2.39 4.15
N VAL A 12 -41.77 -2.47 4.74
CA VAL A 12 -40.91 -3.65 4.74
C VAL A 12 -40.53 -4.03 6.17
N LEU A 13 -40.31 -5.32 6.40
CA LEU A 13 -39.91 -5.84 7.71
C LEU A 13 -38.41 -5.61 7.91
N ASP A 14 -38.02 -5.02 9.04
CA ASP A 14 -36.62 -4.88 9.42
C ASP A 14 -36.09 -6.07 10.26
N ASP A 15 -34.80 -6.03 10.61
CA ASP A 15 -34.13 -7.06 11.40
C ASP A 15 -34.67 -7.15 12.86
N ALA A 16 -35.38 -6.13 13.34
CA ALA A 16 -36.04 -6.09 14.65
C ALA A 16 -37.50 -6.57 14.60
N GLY A 17 -38.01 -6.95 13.42
CA GLY A 17 -39.38 -7.38 13.21
C GLY A 17 -40.40 -6.23 13.14
N GLN A 18 -39.96 -4.99 12.90
CA GLN A 18 -40.80 -3.82 12.73
C GLN A 18 -41.06 -3.52 11.26
N CYS A 19 -42.25 -3.01 10.95
CA CYS A 19 -42.59 -2.58 9.60
C CYS A 19 -42.22 -1.12 9.39
N ILE A 20 -41.18 -0.87 8.59
CA ILE A 20 -40.63 0.46 8.34
C ILE A 20 -40.79 0.85 6.86
N PRO A 21 -40.80 2.16 6.54
CA PRO A 21 -40.72 2.61 5.16
C PRO A 21 -39.41 2.14 4.50
N PRO A 22 -39.38 1.79 3.20
CA PRO A 22 -38.15 1.39 2.51
C PRO A 22 -37.00 2.42 2.61
N ALA A 23 -37.32 3.71 2.72
CA ALA A 23 -36.34 4.78 2.89
C ALA A 23 -35.65 4.76 4.27
N ALA A 24 -36.31 4.17 5.29
CA ALA A 24 -35.79 4.02 6.63
C ALA A 24 -34.89 2.77 6.80
N CYS A 25 -34.74 1.95 5.75
CA CYS A 25 -33.92 0.77 5.86
C CYS A 25 -32.42 1.13 5.95
N PRO A 26 -31.71 0.56 6.94
CA PRO A 26 -30.29 0.84 7.15
C PRO A 26 -29.42 0.25 6.04
N CYS A 27 -28.22 0.79 5.87
CA CYS A 27 -27.21 0.26 4.94
C CYS A 27 -26.19 -0.58 5.71
N ARG A 28 -25.62 -1.57 5.04
CA ARG A 28 -24.50 -2.36 5.57
C ARG A 28 -23.20 -1.95 4.91
N HIS A 29 -22.12 -1.88 5.68
CA HIS A 29 -20.76 -1.70 5.19
C HIS A 29 -19.81 -2.56 6.03
N GLY A 30 -19.22 -3.59 5.40
CA GLY A 30 -18.53 -4.64 6.14
C GLY A 30 -19.51 -5.38 7.06
N THR A 31 -19.11 -5.54 8.32
CA THR A 31 -19.94 -6.14 9.39
C THR A 31 -20.84 -5.11 10.09
N SER A 32 -20.69 -3.83 9.78
CA SER A 32 -21.39 -2.73 10.46
C SER A 32 -22.68 -2.31 9.76
N THR A 33 -23.68 -1.94 10.57
CA THR A 33 -24.99 -1.43 10.11
C THR A 33 -25.08 0.07 10.38
N TYR A 34 -25.60 0.82 9.41
CA TYR A 34 -25.65 2.28 9.41
C TYR A 34 -27.06 2.79 9.15
N GLU A 35 -27.51 3.72 9.98
CA GLU A 35 -28.81 4.36 9.83
C GLU A 35 -28.92 5.14 8.50
N PRO A 36 -30.12 5.29 7.93
CA PRO A 36 -30.36 6.17 6.79
C PRO A 36 -29.79 7.58 7.01
N GLY A 37 -29.16 8.14 5.98
CA GLY A 37 -28.47 9.43 6.07
C GLY A 37 -27.05 9.37 6.64
N SER A 38 -26.65 8.26 7.25
CA SER A 38 -25.25 8.04 7.66
C SER A 38 -24.30 8.17 6.48
N THR A 39 -23.08 8.62 6.77
CA THR A 39 -22.05 8.78 5.76
C THR A 39 -20.84 7.90 6.03
N ILE A 40 -20.26 7.38 4.96
CA ILE A 40 -18.95 6.72 4.99
C ILE A 40 -18.04 7.35 3.95
N ARG A 41 -16.74 7.15 4.12
CA ARG A 41 -15.74 7.58 3.15
C ARG A 41 -15.26 6.38 2.33
N ARG A 42 -15.26 6.51 1.01
CA ARG A 42 -14.66 5.54 0.09
C ARG A 42 -13.61 6.26 -0.75
N SER A 43 -12.35 6.05 -0.37
CA SER A 43 -11.21 6.78 -0.91
C SER A 43 -11.38 8.30 -0.72
N CYS A 44 -11.56 9.06 -1.80
CA CYS A 44 -11.82 10.50 -1.79
C CYS A 44 -13.30 10.88 -1.91
N ASN A 45 -14.21 9.90 -2.02
CA ASN A 45 -15.65 10.13 -2.15
C ASN A 45 -16.37 9.96 -0.81
N THR A 46 -17.41 10.76 -0.61
CA THR A 46 -18.39 10.57 0.46
C THR A 46 -19.56 9.75 -0.08
N CYS A 47 -19.97 8.74 0.67
CA CYS A 47 -21.16 7.93 0.37
C CYS A 47 -22.22 8.17 1.43
N VAL A 48 -23.47 8.30 1.00
CA VAL A 48 -24.62 8.49 1.90
C VAL A 48 -25.54 7.28 1.82
N CYS A 49 -25.95 6.75 2.97
CA CYS A 49 -26.92 5.66 3.04
C CYS A 49 -28.32 6.16 2.67
N ARG A 50 -28.93 5.60 1.63
CA ARG A 50 -30.35 5.85 1.29
C ARG A 50 -31.00 4.57 0.78
N GLY A 51 -32.00 4.08 1.50
CA GLY A 51 -32.80 2.90 1.12
C GLY A 51 -31.93 1.66 0.89
N GLN A 52 -31.19 1.22 1.90
CA GLN A 52 -30.23 0.09 1.86
C GLN A 52 -29.05 0.22 0.89
N ARG A 53 -28.92 1.33 0.16
CA ARG A 53 -27.85 1.52 -0.84
C ARG A 53 -26.94 2.69 -0.46
N TRP A 54 -25.65 2.51 -0.77
CA TRP A 54 -24.66 3.58 -0.68
C TRP A 54 -24.66 4.41 -1.95
N HIS A 55 -24.96 5.70 -1.82
CA HIS A 55 -24.89 6.66 -2.91
C HIS A 55 -23.60 7.45 -2.78
N CYS A 56 -22.59 7.09 -3.55
CA CYS A 56 -21.25 7.65 -3.50
C CYS A 56 -21.01 8.73 -4.55
N GLY A 57 -20.13 9.68 -4.23
CA GLY A 57 -19.50 10.53 -5.23
C GLY A 57 -18.79 9.72 -6.32
N ARG A 58 -18.65 10.30 -7.51
CA ARG A 58 -17.97 9.69 -8.68
C ARG A 58 -16.63 10.35 -9.00
N ARG A 59 -16.03 11.05 -8.03
CA ARG A 59 -14.74 11.70 -8.22
C ARG A 59 -13.68 10.62 -8.37
N GLN A 60 -12.84 10.75 -9.40
CA GLN A 60 -11.66 9.92 -9.53
C GLN A 60 -10.65 10.33 -8.46
N CYS A 61 -10.16 9.36 -7.70
CA CYS A 61 -9.26 9.59 -6.57
C CYS A 61 -7.82 9.36 -6.97
N ALA A 62 -6.90 9.99 -6.23
CA ALA A 62 -5.49 9.65 -6.34
C ALA A 62 -5.28 8.19 -5.90
N GLY A 63 -4.37 7.49 -6.57
CA GLY A 63 -3.93 6.14 -6.22
C GLY A 63 -2.61 6.22 -5.45
N THR A 64 -2.39 5.28 -4.53
CA THR A 64 -1.12 5.16 -3.80
C THR A 64 -0.62 3.73 -3.95
N CYS A 65 0.59 3.58 -4.48
CA CYS A 65 1.35 2.35 -4.44
C CYS A 65 2.31 2.39 -3.26
N VAL A 66 2.54 1.23 -2.64
CA VAL A 66 3.45 1.07 -1.52
C VAL A 66 4.45 -0.02 -1.84
N ALA A 67 5.74 0.28 -1.72
CA ALA A 67 6.79 -0.72 -1.56
C ALA A 67 7.26 -0.68 -0.10
N THR A 68 7.29 -1.80 0.59
CA THR A 68 7.55 -1.87 2.03
C THR A 68 8.27 -3.15 2.41
N GLY A 69 9.30 -3.04 3.23
CA GLY A 69 10.01 -4.20 3.77
C GLY A 69 10.79 -5.04 2.76
N ASP A 70 10.62 -4.78 1.45
CA ASP A 70 11.07 -5.60 0.31
C ASP A 70 11.23 -7.10 0.66
N PRO A 71 10.12 -7.82 0.60
CA PRO A 71 9.57 -8.06 -0.74
C PRO A 71 8.16 -7.51 -0.96
N HIS A 72 7.59 -6.71 -0.06
CA HIS A 72 6.14 -6.47 -0.07
C HIS A 72 5.71 -5.23 -0.88
N TYR A 73 4.65 -5.40 -1.67
CA TYR A 73 4.11 -4.36 -2.55
C TYR A 73 2.59 -4.31 -2.46
N VAL A 74 2.02 -3.10 -2.54
CA VAL A 74 0.61 -2.83 -2.77
C VAL A 74 0.50 -1.95 -4.01
N THR A 75 -0.17 -2.41 -5.06
CA THR A 75 -0.38 -1.65 -6.31
C THR A 75 -1.30 -0.45 -6.09
N PHE A 76 -1.40 0.43 -7.09
CA PHE A 76 -2.32 1.57 -7.05
C PHE A 76 -3.79 1.17 -6.87
N ASP A 77 -4.15 -0.02 -7.36
CA ASP A 77 -5.51 -0.55 -7.31
C ASP A 77 -5.74 -1.46 -6.09
N GLY A 78 -4.69 -1.72 -5.30
CA GLY A 78 -4.77 -2.37 -4.00
C GLY A 78 -4.44 -3.86 -4.01
N ARG A 79 -3.88 -4.40 -5.10
CA ARG A 79 -3.36 -5.76 -5.15
C ARG A 79 -2.09 -5.86 -4.31
N ALA A 80 -2.13 -6.69 -3.27
CA ALA A 80 -1.01 -6.93 -2.37
C ALA A 80 -0.23 -8.18 -2.79
N PHE A 81 1.09 -8.07 -2.96
CA PHE A 81 1.95 -9.18 -3.40
C PHE A 81 3.34 -9.11 -2.77
N SER A 82 4.13 -10.18 -2.93
CA SER A 82 5.51 -10.25 -2.47
C SER A 82 6.43 -10.67 -3.60
N PHE A 83 7.49 -9.92 -3.89
CA PHE A 83 8.51 -10.21 -4.89
C PHE A 83 9.90 -9.90 -4.32
N LEU A 84 10.72 -10.93 -4.12
CA LEU A 84 12.01 -10.85 -3.42
C LEU A 84 13.18 -10.62 -4.39
N GLY A 85 13.19 -9.44 -5.02
CA GLY A 85 14.23 -9.06 -5.95
C GLY A 85 15.36 -8.27 -5.29
N ASP A 86 16.61 -8.63 -5.53
CA ASP A 86 17.81 -8.02 -4.95
C ASP A 86 18.55 -7.08 -5.93
N CYS A 87 17.79 -6.42 -6.80
CA CYS A 87 18.30 -5.52 -7.84
C CYS A 87 17.46 -4.23 -7.96
N GLU A 88 17.62 -3.51 -9.08
CA GLU A 88 16.84 -2.33 -9.39
C GLU A 88 15.62 -2.66 -10.27
N TYR A 89 14.44 -2.19 -9.83
CA TYR A 89 13.16 -2.43 -10.50
C TYR A 89 12.36 -1.15 -10.72
N VAL A 90 11.56 -1.15 -11.78
CA VAL A 90 10.63 -0.05 -12.08
C VAL A 90 9.38 -0.18 -11.21
N LEU A 91 9.20 0.73 -10.26
CA LEU A 91 7.96 0.82 -9.47
C LEU A 91 6.82 1.34 -10.34
N ALA A 92 7.04 2.48 -10.99
CA ALA A 92 6.05 3.08 -11.88
C ALA A 92 6.75 3.90 -12.97
N ARG A 93 6.34 3.70 -14.21
CA ARG A 93 6.69 4.58 -15.33
C ARG A 93 5.44 5.00 -16.07
N GLU A 94 5.47 6.17 -16.67
CA GLU A 94 4.40 6.67 -17.53
C GLU A 94 4.67 6.30 -18.99
N ALA A 95 3.61 5.98 -19.75
CA ALA A 95 3.72 5.45 -21.10
C ALA A 95 4.48 6.36 -22.09
N ASP A 96 4.30 7.68 -21.98
CA ASP A 96 4.92 8.70 -22.84
C ASP A 96 6.30 9.15 -22.30
N GLY A 97 6.80 8.52 -21.23
CA GLY A 97 8.10 8.82 -20.64
C GLY A 97 8.10 10.08 -19.77
N LEU A 98 6.94 10.58 -19.34
CA LEU A 98 6.85 11.77 -18.48
C LEU A 98 7.62 11.59 -17.17
N PHE A 99 7.54 10.40 -16.58
CA PHE A 99 8.28 10.07 -15.37
C PHE A 99 8.62 8.60 -15.28
N THR A 100 9.62 8.28 -14.47
CA THR A 100 9.94 6.92 -14.03
C THR A 100 10.39 6.96 -12.58
N VAL A 101 9.88 6.03 -11.78
CA VAL A 101 10.28 5.78 -10.40
C VAL A 101 10.87 4.39 -10.34
N THR A 102 12.14 4.27 -9.96
CA THR A 102 12.82 3.00 -9.72
C THR A 102 13.19 2.87 -8.25
N ALA A 103 13.28 1.63 -7.78
CA ALA A 103 13.77 1.29 -6.46
C ALA A 103 14.88 0.25 -6.58
N GLU A 104 16.01 0.51 -5.91
CA GLU A 104 17.11 -0.43 -5.73
C GLU A 104 16.92 -1.16 -4.41
N ASN A 105 16.82 -2.47 -4.52
CA ASN A 105 16.73 -3.38 -3.41
C ASN A 105 18.06 -4.11 -3.23
N VAL A 106 18.49 -4.27 -1.98
CA VAL A 106 19.74 -4.98 -1.65
C VAL A 106 19.51 -5.94 -0.50
N PRO A 107 20.30 -7.03 -0.40
CA PRO A 107 20.26 -7.91 0.76
C PRO A 107 20.52 -7.13 2.06
N CYS A 108 19.69 -7.35 3.08
CA CYS A 108 19.76 -6.60 4.35
C CYS A 108 19.57 -7.46 5.62
N GLY A 109 19.78 -8.77 5.51
CA GLY A 109 19.78 -9.73 6.62
C GLY A 109 20.48 -11.02 6.21
N THR A 110 20.44 -12.05 7.05
CA THR A 110 21.08 -13.35 6.73
C THR A 110 20.13 -14.36 6.10
N ALA A 111 18.82 -14.15 6.21
CA ALA A 111 17.78 -15.03 5.67
C ALA A 111 17.34 -14.69 4.22
N GLY A 112 18.25 -14.12 3.41
CA GLY A 112 17.95 -13.77 2.01
C GLY A 112 16.94 -12.64 1.83
N VAL A 113 16.57 -11.92 2.89
CA VAL A 113 15.67 -10.76 2.81
C VAL A 113 16.37 -9.55 2.22
N THR A 114 15.61 -8.77 1.45
CA THR A 114 16.08 -7.56 0.80
C THR A 114 15.43 -6.33 1.45
N CYS A 115 16.03 -5.17 1.22
CA CYS A 115 15.50 -3.90 1.68
C CYS A 115 15.70 -2.86 0.60
N THR A 116 14.72 -1.98 0.43
CA THR A 116 14.90 -0.79 -0.40
C THR A 116 16.01 0.09 0.16
N LYS A 117 17.08 0.24 -0.62
CA LYS A 117 18.26 1.07 -0.32
C LYS A 117 18.12 2.46 -0.93
N SER A 118 17.71 2.54 -2.20
CA SER A 118 17.59 3.82 -2.89
C SER A 118 16.35 3.87 -3.77
N VAL A 119 15.84 5.08 -3.98
CA VAL A 119 14.76 5.37 -4.92
C VAL A 119 15.24 6.47 -5.85
N VAL A 120 15.03 6.27 -7.15
CA VAL A 120 15.36 7.27 -8.17
C VAL A 120 14.08 7.71 -8.86
N VAL A 121 13.89 9.03 -8.92
CA VAL A 121 12.76 9.65 -9.60
C VAL A 121 13.30 10.43 -10.79
N VAL A 122 12.97 9.97 -11.99
CA VAL A 122 13.29 10.64 -13.25
C VAL A 122 12.03 11.36 -13.74
N LEU A 123 12.13 12.67 -13.99
CA LEU A 123 11.06 13.54 -14.43
C LEU A 123 11.55 14.46 -15.54
N GLY A 124 11.33 14.07 -16.79
CA GLY A 124 11.96 14.71 -17.95
C GLY A 124 13.50 14.68 -17.81
N ASN A 125 14.11 15.86 -17.63
CA ASN A 125 15.55 15.99 -17.43
C ASN A 125 15.97 15.95 -15.95
N THR A 126 15.04 16.08 -15.01
CA THR A 126 15.35 16.12 -13.58
C THR A 126 15.49 14.69 -13.06
N VAL A 127 16.58 14.41 -12.35
CA VAL A 127 16.84 13.12 -11.70
C VAL A 127 17.03 13.38 -10.21
N VAL A 128 16.16 12.79 -9.41
CA VAL A 128 16.19 12.92 -7.95
C VAL A 128 16.61 11.58 -7.36
N HIS A 129 17.71 11.58 -6.62
CA HIS A 129 18.20 10.42 -5.90
C HIS A 129 17.80 10.52 -4.43
N MET A 130 17.17 9.47 -3.94
CA MET A 130 16.70 9.35 -2.56
C MET A 130 17.34 8.13 -1.93
N LEU A 131 18.50 8.30 -1.31
CA LEU A 131 19.24 7.23 -0.65
C LEU A 131 18.80 7.11 0.83
N ARG A 132 18.58 5.89 1.29
CA ARG A 132 18.23 5.60 2.70
C ARG A 132 19.33 6.10 3.63
N GLY A 133 18.95 6.85 4.68
CA GLY A 133 19.90 7.47 5.61
C GLY A 133 20.53 8.78 5.12
N GLU A 134 20.30 9.20 3.88
CA GLU A 134 20.97 10.39 3.30
C GLU A 134 20.00 11.51 2.90
N ALA A 135 20.56 12.67 2.58
CA ALA A 135 19.82 13.79 2.02
C ALA A 135 19.33 13.49 0.60
N VAL A 136 18.22 14.11 0.19
CA VAL A 136 17.71 13.98 -1.19
C VAL A 136 18.57 14.84 -2.11
N THR A 137 19.08 14.28 -3.20
CA THR A 137 20.01 14.97 -4.11
C THR A 137 19.48 15.03 -5.55
N SER A 138 19.73 16.13 -6.26
CA SER A 138 19.45 16.30 -7.69
C SER A 138 20.46 17.26 -8.32
N ARG A 139 21.25 16.80 -9.31
CA ARG A 139 22.27 17.60 -10.04
C ARG A 139 23.02 18.58 -9.12
N ASP A 140 23.68 18.02 -8.09
CA ASP A 140 24.48 18.72 -7.07
C ASP A 140 23.70 19.60 -6.06
N VAL A 141 22.37 19.70 -6.16
CA VAL A 141 21.52 20.27 -5.10
C VAL A 141 21.19 19.18 -4.08
N SER A 142 21.77 19.27 -2.89
CA SER A 142 21.41 18.47 -1.73
C SER A 142 20.39 19.22 -0.88
N VAL A 143 19.19 18.66 -0.72
CA VAL A 143 18.14 19.24 0.12
C VAL A 143 18.16 18.54 1.47
N CYS A 144 18.45 19.31 2.51
CA CYS A 144 18.52 18.79 3.87
C CYS A 144 17.10 18.37 4.33
N PRO A 145 16.91 17.14 4.86
CA PRO A 145 15.59 16.54 5.06
C PRO A 145 14.66 17.22 6.08
N LEU A 146 15.14 18.20 6.86
CA LEU A 146 14.46 18.59 8.10
C LEU A 146 13.93 20.05 8.13
N THR A 147 14.32 20.93 7.21
CA THR A 147 13.95 22.37 7.31
C THR A 147 13.77 23.11 5.99
N THR A 148 14.06 22.51 4.84
CA THR A 148 14.08 23.22 3.56
C THR A 148 13.01 22.71 2.60
N THR A 149 12.18 23.63 2.11
CA THR A 149 11.44 23.41 0.85
C THR A 149 12.32 23.90 -0.28
N ALA A 150 12.51 23.09 -1.31
CA ALA A 150 13.24 23.49 -2.51
C ALA A 150 12.38 23.22 -3.74
N VAL A 151 12.44 24.12 -4.72
CA VAL A 151 11.85 23.89 -6.04
C VAL A 151 13.01 23.63 -7.00
N LEU A 152 13.12 22.42 -7.53
CA LEU A 152 14.11 22.10 -8.55
C LEU A 152 13.65 22.62 -9.92
N GLU A 153 14.56 22.55 -10.89
CA GLU A 153 14.21 22.72 -12.31
C GLU A 153 13.04 21.80 -12.70
N ALA A 154 12.17 22.29 -13.59
CA ALA A 154 10.88 21.70 -13.97
C ALA A 154 9.75 21.74 -12.90
N GLY A 155 9.92 22.52 -11.82
CA GLY A 155 8.85 22.80 -10.85
C GLY A 155 8.66 21.69 -9.81
N ALA A 156 9.67 20.85 -9.60
CA ALA A 156 9.64 19.78 -8.62
C ALA A 156 9.80 20.32 -7.20
N ALA A 157 8.80 20.12 -6.35
CA ALA A 157 8.86 20.52 -4.95
C ALA A 157 9.45 19.40 -4.09
N LEU A 158 10.51 19.72 -3.36
CA LEU A 158 11.09 18.88 -2.32
C LEU A 158 10.65 19.41 -0.95
N ALA A 159 10.05 18.55 -0.14
CA ALA A 159 9.67 18.87 1.23
C ALA A 159 10.17 17.76 2.16
N GLY A 160 11.32 17.97 2.79
CA GLY A 160 12.01 16.93 3.54
C GLY A 160 12.45 15.77 2.64
N ARG A 161 11.81 14.60 2.77
CA ARG A 161 12.05 13.40 1.92
C ARG A 161 10.87 13.08 1.01
N ASP A 162 10.02 14.07 0.77
CA ASP A 162 8.92 13.98 -0.19
C ASP A 162 9.31 14.74 -1.46
N VAL A 163 9.18 14.09 -2.60
CA VAL A 163 9.33 14.67 -3.95
C VAL A 163 7.94 14.79 -4.53
N THR A 164 7.49 15.98 -4.92
CA THR A 164 6.18 16.18 -5.55
C THR A 164 6.28 17.07 -6.79
N VAL A 165 5.83 16.54 -7.92
CA VAL A 165 5.94 17.21 -9.22
C VAL A 165 4.76 16.82 -10.09
N ASN A 166 4.01 17.80 -10.60
CA ASN A 166 2.94 17.59 -11.60
C ASN A 166 1.96 16.45 -11.30
N GLY A 167 1.58 16.25 -10.03
CA GLY A 167 0.63 15.21 -9.62
C GLY A 167 1.25 13.83 -9.35
N VAL A 168 2.57 13.73 -9.42
CA VAL A 168 3.37 12.58 -8.98
C VAL A 168 4.01 12.94 -7.64
N SER A 169 3.84 12.09 -6.64
CA SER A 169 4.43 12.26 -5.31
C SER A 169 5.16 10.98 -4.91
N VAL A 170 6.43 11.10 -4.52
CA VAL A 170 7.22 10.01 -3.96
C VAL A 170 7.64 10.40 -2.54
N ARG A 171 7.32 9.55 -1.56
CA ARG A 171 7.54 9.82 -0.13
C ARG A 171 8.33 8.71 0.54
N LEU A 172 9.35 9.09 1.31
CA LEU A 172 10.03 8.25 2.30
C LEU A 172 9.69 8.74 3.71
N PRO A 173 8.85 8.04 4.48
CA PRO A 173 8.22 8.58 5.69
C PRO A 173 9.18 8.83 6.86
N LYS A 174 10.38 8.24 6.84
CA LYS A 174 11.46 8.45 7.82
C LYS A 174 12.83 8.35 7.14
N GLU A 175 13.87 8.81 7.82
CA GLU A 175 15.27 8.80 7.34
C GLU A 175 15.78 7.38 6.99
N TYR A 176 15.48 6.38 7.82
CA TYR A 176 15.92 5.00 7.61
C TYR A 176 14.82 4.06 7.08
N SER A 177 13.65 4.62 6.70
CA SER A 177 12.51 3.81 6.27
C SER A 177 12.82 3.00 5.01
N THR A 178 12.47 1.72 5.02
CA THR A 178 12.41 0.84 3.84
C THR A 178 11.05 0.91 3.14
N ARG A 179 10.33 2.03 3.31
CA ARG A 179 8.99 2.22 2.76
C ARG A 179 9.00 3.35 1.76
N VAL A 180 8.45 3.07 0.59
CA VAL A 180 8.27 4.02 -0.50
C VAL A 180 6.80 4.13 -0.79
N TYR A 181 6.29 5.36 -0.78
CA TYR A 181 4.96 5.65 -1.29
C TYR A 181 5.08 6.36 -2.61
N VAL A 182 4.45 5.79 -3.65
CA VAL A 182 4.24 6.49 -4.92
C VAL A 182 2.78 6.85 -4.98
N LYS A 183 2.45 8.14 -5.04
CA LYS A 183 1.08 8.62 -5.12
C LYS A 183 0.89 9.38 -6.42
N LEU A 184 -0.15 9.00 -7.17
CA LEU A 184 -0.48 9.59 -8.46
C LEU A 184 -1.86 10.23 -8.43
N GLU A 185 -1.94 11.42 -9.01
CA GLU A 185 -3.22 12.06 -9.29
C GLU A 185 -4.03 11.30 -10.37
N PRO A 186 -5.36 11.45 -10.38
CA PRO A 186 -6.25 10.72 -11.29
C PRO A 186 -5.93 10.84 -12.79
N ARG A 187 -5.22 11.90 -13.20
CA ARG A 187 -4.82 12.10 -14.60
C ARG A 187 -3.90 11.01 -15.15
N HIS A 188 -3.22 10.25 -14.28
CA HIS A 188 -2.33 9.14 -14.65
C HIS A 188 -3.04 7.77 -14.71
N ARG A 189 -4.35 7.73 -14.44
CA ARG A 189 -5.13 6.48 -14.42
C ARG A 189 -5.05 5.77 -15.77
N GLY A 190 -4.64 4.51 -15.78
CA GLY A 190 -4.47 3.68 -16.99
C GLY A 190 -3.35 4.13 -17.94
N ARG A 191 -2.43 5.01 -17.48
CA ARG A 191 -1.30 5.51 -18.30
C ARG A 191 0.07 5.15 -17.73
N VAL A 192 0.09 4.34 -16.67
CA VAL A 192 1.31 3.92 -16.00
C VAL A 192 1.45 2.41 -16.08
N ALA A 193 2.66 1.93 -15.86
CA ALA A 193 2.96 0.52 -15.70
C ALA A 193 4.21 0.35 -14.83
N GLY A 194 4.38 -0.82 -14.23
CA GLY A 194 5.48 -1.14 -13.33
C GLY A 194 5.04 -2.13 -12.26
N LEU A 195 5.88 -2.35 -11.25
CA LEU A 195 5.51 -3.16 -10.07
C LEU A 195 4.27 -2.60 -9.32
N CYS A 196 3.96 -1.32 -9.49
CA CYS A 196 2.78 -0.67 -8.92
C CYS A 196 1.48 -0.89 -9.71
N GLY A 197 1.49 -1.69 -10.79
CA GLY A 197 0.33 -1.92 -11.65
C GLY A 197 0.08 -0.77 -12.64
N ASN A 198 -1.11 -0.74 -13.23
CA ASN A 198 -1.48 0.22 -14.28
C ASN A 198 -2.39 1.36 -13.81
N PHE A 199 -2.87 1.30 -12.56
CA PHE A 199 -3.75 2.27 -11.94
C PHE A 199 -5.01 2.50 -12.75
N ASP A 200 -5.74 1.45 -13.15
CA ASP A 200 -7.01 1.57 -13.88
C ASP A 200 -8.24 1.26 -13.00
N GLY A 201 -8.01 0.74 -11.79
CA GLY A 201 -9.02 0.34 -10.81
C GLY A 201 -9.36 -1.15 -10.84
N ASP A 202 -8.66 -1.96 -11.63
CA ASP A 202 -8.85 -3.41 -11.78
C ASP A 202 -7.62 -4.17 -11.25
N THR A 203 -7.76 -4.77 -10.07
CA THR A 203 -6.69 -5.55 -9.46
C THR A 203 -6.35 -6.82 -10.24
N GLU A 204 -7.19 -7.32 -11.15
CA GLU A 204 -6.94 -8.59 -11.84
C GLU A 204 -5.89 -8.47 -12.95
N ASN A 205 -5.64 -7.26 -13.44
CA ASN A 205 -4.71 -7.01 -14.55
C ASN A 205 -3.40 -6.32 -14.10
N ASP A 206 -3.25 -6.08 -12.80
CA ASP A 206 -2.11 -5.38 -12.20
C ASP A 206 -0.75 -6.05 -12.47
N PHE A 207 -0.73 -7.36 -12.71
CA PHE A 207 0.48 -8.11 -13.06
C PHE A 207 0.83 -8.02 -14.56
N GLY A 208 0.71 -6.83 -15.12
CA GLY A 208 1.13 -6.54 -16.49
C GLY A 208 2.65 -6.50 -16.60
N SER A 209 3.24 -7.33 -17.46
CA SER A 209 4.67 -7.31 -17.77
C SER A 209 5.06 -6.08 -18.59
N ARG A 210 6.37 -5.88 -18.76
CA ARG A 210 6.92 -4.79 -19.59
C ARG A 210 6.42 -4.83 -21.05
N GLN A 211 6.01 -5.98 -21.54
CA GLN A 211 5.44 -6.22 -22.87
C GLN A 211 3.93 -5.96 -22.93
N GLY A 212 3.28 -5.65 -21.82
CA GLY A 212 1.84 -5.40 -21.72
C GLY A 212 1.00 -6.67 -21.64
N VAL A 213 1.59 -7.82 -21.28
CA VAL A 213 0.89 -9.09 -21.10
C VAL A 213 0.63 -9.29 -19.61
N VAL A 214 -0.58 -9.75 -19.24
CA VAL A 214 -0.87 -10.10 -17.84
C VAL A 214 -0.22 -11.44 -17.52
N GLU A 215 0.72 -11.44 -16.58
CA GLU A 215 1.46 -12.63 -16.18
C GLU A 215 0.71 -13.43 -15.11
N PRO A 216 0.79 -14.78 -15.15
CA PRO A 216 0.08 -15.64 -14.20
C PRO A 216 0.78 -15.71 -12.83
N THR A 217 2.06 -15.38 -12.74
CA THR A 217 2.85 -15.46 -11.50
C THR A 217 3.54 -14.14 -11.18
N VAL A 218 3.85 -13.95 -9.90
CA VAL A 218 4.50 -12.73 -9.41
C VAL A 218 5.95 -12.65 -9.91
N GLU A 219 6.60 -13.79 -10.08
CA GLU A 219 7.98 -13.91 -10.53
C GLU A 219 8.12 -13.49 -11.99
N LEU A 220 7.26 -14.00 -12.89
CA LEU A 220 7.22 -13.58 -14.30
C LEU A 220 6.95 -12.08 -14.42
N PHE A 221 5.96 -11.59 -13.66
CA PHE A 221 5.64 -10.18 -13.59
C PHE A 221 6.82 -9.34 -13.12
N GLY A 222 7.38 -9.64 -11.94
CA GLY A 222 8.42 -8.84 -11.31
C GLY A 222 9.75 -8.88 -12.07
N ASN A 223 10.15 -10.06 -12.58
CA ASN A 223 11.34 -10.21 -13.41
C ASN A 223 11.25 -9.41 -14.72
N SER A 224 10.06 -9.19 -15.26
CA SER A 224 9.88 -8.34 -16.45
C SER A 224 10.19 -6.85 -16.19
N TRP A 225 10.17 -6.43 -14.93
CA TRP A 225 10.35 -5.03 -14.51
C TRP A 225 11.77 -4.67 -14.07
N ARG A 226 12.74 -5.60 -14.16
CA ARG A 226 14.17 -5.34 -13.95
C ARG A 226 14.66 -4.17 -14.81
N VAL A 227 15.45 -3.27 -14.22
CA VAL A 227 16.06 -2.15 -14.96
C VAL A 227 17.18 -2.65 -15.86
N SER A 228 17.98 -3.61 -15.38
CA SER A 228 19.10 -4.19 -16.11
C SER A 228 18.91 -5.68 -16.35
N LEU A 229 19.34 -6.18 -17.51
CA LEU A 229 19.41 -7.62 -17.80
C LEU A 229 20.50 -8.34 -17.01
N LEU A 230 21.40 -7.59 -16.34
CA LEU A 230 22.39 -8.14 -15.43
C LEU A 230 21.80 -8.48 -14.06
N CYS A 231 20.58 -8.00 -13.75
CA CYS A 231 19.87 -8.37 -12.53
C CYS A 231 19.48 -9.87 -12.59
N PRO A 232 19.72 -10.64 -11.51
CA PRO A 232 19.29 -12.04 -11.45
C PRO A 232 17.76 -12.14 -11.56
N GLU A 233 17.29 -13.31 -12.01
CA GLU A 233 15.87 -13.64 -11.96
C GLU A 233 15.53 -14.19 -10.58
N VAL A 234 14.38 -13.77 -10.06
CA VAL A 234 13.81 -14.34 -8.85
C VAL A 234 13.04 -15.60 -9.25
N ASP A 235 13.38 -16.72 -8.63
CA ASP A 235 12.62 -17.97 -8.69
C ASP A 235 11.88 -18.19 -7.37
N GLY A 236 10.56 -18.41 -7.46
CA GLY A 236 9.68 -18.55 -6.30
C GLY A 236 9.85 -19.90 -5.58
N GLU A 237 10.45 -20.91 -6.22
CA GLU A 237 10.66 -22.23 -5.60
C GLU A 237 11.82 -22.26 -4.61
N GLU A 238 12.76 -21.31 -4.70
CA GLU A 238 13.97 -21.28 -3.87
C GLU A 238 13.81 -20.46 -2.58
N ALA A 239 12.82 -19.57 -2.51
CA ALA A 239 12.64 -18.65 -1.39
C ALA A 239 11.93 -19.32 -0.19
N GLN A 240 12.70 -19.78 0.80
CA GLN A 240 12.13 -20.21 2.08
C GLN A 240 11.68 -19.03 2.93
N HIS A 241 10.56 -19.20 3.64
CA HIS A 241 10.07 -18.18 4.56
C HIS A 241 11.10 -17.95 5.70
N PRO A 242 11.49 -16.71 6.05
CA PRO A 242 12.52 -16.43 7.05
C PRO A 242 12.25 -17.02 8.44
N CYS A 243 10.98 -17.15 8.84
CA CYS A 243 10.62 -17.87 10.08
C CYS A 243 10.95 -19.37 10.08
N THR A 244 11.13 -20.01 8.92
CA THR A 244 11.59 -21.39 8.80
C THR A 244 13.09 -21.48 9.07
N GLU A 245 13.87 -20.54 8.51
CA GLU A 245 15.32 -20.41 8.74
C GLU A 245 15.63 -19.94 10.17
N ASN A 246 14.79 -19.06 10.72
CA ASN A 246 14.93 -18.45 12.04
C ASN A 246 13.79 -18.85 13.01
N PRO A 247 13.63 -20.15 13.36
CA PRO A 247 12.50 -20.64 14.15
C PRO A 247 12.48 -20.08 15.57
N HIS A 248 13.65 -19.73 16.11
CA HIS A 248 13.79 -19.11 17.43
C HIS A 248 13.17 -17.71 17.53
N ARG A 249 12.98 -17.00 16.40
CA ARG A 249 12.34 -15.67 16.35
C ARG A 249 10.81 -15.74 16.31
N VAL A 250 10.24 -16.88 15.93
CA VAL A 250 8.78 -17.06 15.73
C VAL A 250 7.94 -16.68 16.95
N PRO A 251 8.28 -17.09 18.20
CA PRO A 251 7.47 -16.73 19.37
C PRO A 251 7.40 -15.21 19.58
N TRP A 252 8.52 -14.50 19.36
CA TRP A 252 8.58 -13.05 19.46
C TRP A 252 7.79 -12.38 18.34
N ALA A 253 7.99 -12.81 17.09
CA ALA A 253 7.30 -12.28 15.91
C ALA A 253 5.77 -12.41 16.06
N ARG A 254 5.26 -13.60 16.38
CA ARG A 254 3.82 -13.83 16.61
C ARG A 254 3.25 -12.96 17.72
N LYS A 255 3.97 -12.84 18.83
CA LYS A 255 3.53 -12.00 19.96
C LYS A 255 3.39 -10.54 19.56
N ARG A 256 4.34 -10.01 18.79
CA ARG A 256 4.37 -8.59 18.38
C ARG A 256 3.43 -8.29 17.21
N CYS A 257 3.48 -9.08 16.15
CA CYS A 257 2.61 -8.93 14.97
C CYS A 257 1.14 -9.19 15.28
N GLY A 258 0.84 -9.96 16.32
CA GLY A 258 -0.53 -10.26 16.75
C GLY A 258 -1.38 -9.02 17.08
N VAL A 259 -0.78 -7.83 17.23
CA VAL A 259 -1.54 -6.57 17.35
C VAL A 259 -2.45 -6.30 16.15
N LEU A 260 -2.03 -6.69 14.94
CA LEU A 260 -2.79 -6.48 13.70
C LEU A 260 -4.12 -7.25 13.69
N ALA A 261 -4.17 -8.39 14.39
CA ALA A 261 -5.36 -9.24 14.51
C ALA A 261 -6.29 -8.81 15.66
N ARG A 262 -5.90 -7.84 16.49
CA ARG A 262 -6.60 -7.51 17.75
C ARG A 262 -7.54 -6.32 17.62
N ARG A 263 -8.29 -6.08 18.70
CA ARG A 263 -9.28 -4.99 18.85
C ARG A 263 -8.77 -3.61 18.44
N LEU A 264 -7.47 -3.33 18.60
CA LEU A 264 -6.88 -2.04 18.22
C LEU A 264 -7.10 -1.71 16.73
N PHE A 265 -7.01 -2.72 15.88
CA PHE A 265 -7.17 -2.61 14.43
C PHE A 265 -8.52 -3.13 13.91
N ALA A 266 -9.40 -3.60 14.79
CA ALA A 266 -10.71 -4.13 14.44
C ALA A 266 -11.55 -3.21 13.54
N PRO A 267 -11.56 -1.87 13.73
CA PRO A 267 -12.30 -0.98 12.83
C PRO A 267 -11.87 -1.06 11.36
N CYS A 268 -10.65 -1.53 11.08
CA CYS A 268 -10.09 -1.60 9.73
C CYS A 268 -10.23 -2.99 9.08
N HIS A 269 -10.45 -4.05 9.85
CA HIS A 269 -10.45 -5.44 9.36
C HIS A 269 -11.44 -5.69 8.21
N ASP A 270 -12.57 -4.99 8.21
CA ASP A 270 -13.59 -5.12 7.16
C ASP A 270 -13.23 -4.40 5.85
N THR A 271 -12.24 -3.51 5.89
CA THR A 271 -11.87 -2.66 4.75
C THR A 271 -10.49 -2.99 4.18
N VAL A 272 -9.58 -3.48 5.03
CA VAL A 272 -8.26 -3.98 4.64
C VAL A 272 -8.09 -5.41 5.19
N PRO A 273 -7.83 -6.41 4.33
CA PRO A 273 -7.56 -7.78 4.79
C PRO A 273 -6.29 -7.85 5.63
N TRP A 274 -6.42 -7.92 6.96
CA TRP A 274 -5.30 -7.86 7.89
C TRP A 274 -4.39 -9.10 7.85
N GLN A 275 -4.90 -10.25 7.40
CA GLN A 275 -4.19 -11.52 7.38
C GLN A 275 -2.90 -11.42 6.56
N ARG A 276 -2.96 -10.77 5.39
CA ARG A 276 -1.80 -10.55 4.53
C ARG A 276 -0.72 -9.71 5.22
N PHE A 277 -1.12 -8.63 5.90
CA PHE A 277 -0.18 -7.77 6.63
C PHE A 277 0.37 -8.42 7.89
N TYR A 278 -0.40 -9.32 8.51
CA TYR A 278 0.10 -10.16 9.60
C TYR A 278 1.18 -11.13 9.12
N GLU A 279 0.98 -11.77 7.96
CA GLU A 279 1.99 -12.62 7.33
C GLU A 279 3.26 -11.84 6.97
N TRP A 280 3.11 -10.65 6.36
CA TRP A 280 4.24 -9.75 6.08
C TRP A 280 4.99 -9.34 7.34
N CYS A 281 4.27 -9.00 8.40
CA CYS A 281 4.88 -8.70 9.68
C CYS A 281 5.69 -9.88 10.23
N LEU A 282 5.18 -11.12 10.10
CA LEU A 282 5.93 -12.31 10.51
C LEU A 282 7.19 -12.51 9.66
N PHE A 283 7.07 -12.35 8.34
CA PHE A 283 8.19 -12.43 7.40
C PHE A 283 9.30 -11.45 7.82
N ASP A 284 8.97 -10.16 7.94
CA ASP A 284 9.90 -9.09 8.30
C ASP A 284 10.52 -9.30 9.69
N ALA A 285 9.71 -9.66 10.69
CA ALA A 285 10.16 -9.85 12.07
C ALA A 285 11.12 -11.04 12.24
N CYS A 286 10.97 -12.08 11.41
CA CYS A 286 11.88 -13.23 11.37
C CYS A 286 13.10 -12.99 10.47
N GLY A 287 12.98 -12.14 9.43
CA GLY A 287 14.04 -11.86 8.47
C GLY A 287 15.06 -10.83 8.93
N CYS A 288 14.66 -9.85 9.75
CA CYS A 288 15.57 -8.84 10.28
C CYS A 288 16.36 -9.37 11.49
N ASP A 289 17.40 -10.15 11.21
CA ASP A 289 18.25 -10.84 12.18
C ASP A 289 19.60 -10.15 12.46
N SER A 290 19.96 -9.16 11.63
CA SER A 290 21.27 -8.50 11.64
C SER A 290 21.30 -7.17 12.44
N GLY A 291 20.31 -6.96 13.29
CA GLY A 291 20.08 -5.70 14.04
C GLY A 291 18.95 -4.86 13.41
N GLY A 292 18.28 -4.03 14.22
CA GLY A 292 17.14 -3.23 13.75
C GLY A 292 15.81 -3.99 13.63
N ASP A 293 15.66 -5.12 14.31
CA ASP A 293 14.43 -5.93 14.29
C ASP A 293 13.17 -5.18 14.74
N CYS A 294 13.32 -4.27 15.69
CA CYS A 294 12.26 -3.35 16.09
C CYS A 294 11.85 -2.42 14.93
N GLU A 295 12.79 -1.98 14.10
CA GLU A 295 12.48 -1.12 12.96
C GLU A 295 11.65 -1.85 11.90
N CYS A 296 12.01 -3.09 11.55
CA CYS A 296 11.24 -3.91 10.60
C CYS A 296 9.83 -4.19 11.11
N LEU A 297 9.69 -4.60 12.38
CA LEU A 297 8.40 -4.80 13.02
C LEU A 297 7.53 -3.53 12.96
N CYS A 298 8.09 -2.39 13.37
CA CYS A 298 7.36 -1.13 13.39
C CYS A 298 7.01 -0.63 11.98
N THR A 299 7.80 -0.99 10.99
CA THR A 299 7.57 -0.69 9.57
C THR A 299 6.40 -1.52 9.02
N ALA A 300 6.36 -2.82 9.32
CA ALA A 300 5.25 -3.69 8.94
C ALA A 300 3.92 -3.24 9.56
N ILE A 301 3.91 -2.94 10.87
CA ILE A 301 2.69 -2.45 11.55
C ILE A 301 2.26 -1.08 11.00
N ALA A 302 3.22 -0.18 10.77
CA ALA A 302 2.93 1.13 10.20
C ALA A 302 2.35 1.05 8.79
N THR A 303 2.73 0.04 8.00
CA THR A 303 2.17 -0.20 6.66
C THR A 303 0.67 -0.48 6.75
N TYR A 304 0.26 -1.43 7.60
CA TYR A 304 -1.16 -1.73 7.76
C TYR A 304 -1.95 -0.52 8.30
N ALA A 305 -1.39 0.19 9.28
CA ALA A 305 -2.02 1.40 9.80
C ALA A 305 -2.21 2.51 8.74
N GLU A 306 -1.27 2.65 7.81
CA GLU A 306 -1.38 3.59 6.70
C GLU A 306 -2.45 3.14 5.70
N GLU A 307 -2.53 1.85 5.36
CA GLU A 307 -3.57 1.29 4.50
C GLU A 307 -4.98 1.51 5.07
N CYS A 308 -5.13 1.41 6.40
CA CYS A 308 -6.34 1.81 7.10
C CYS A 308 -6.61 3.32 6.96
N GLY A 309 -5.57 4.15 7.16
CA GLY A 309 -5.66 5.60 7.03
C GLY A 309 -6.08 6.05 5.62
N GLN A 310 -5.60 5.39 4.57
CA GLN A 310 -6.00 5.65 3.18
C GLN A 310 -7.49 5.36 2.93
N ARG A 311 -8.10 4.46 3.72
CA ARG A 311 -9.54 4.18 3.73
C ARG A 311 -10.32 5.04 4.73
N GLY A 312 -9.67 6.04 5.33
CA GLY A 312 -10.27 6.98 6.28
C GLY A 312 -10.37 6.46 7.72
N ILE A 313 -9.70 5.35 8.03
CA ILE A 313 -9.73 4.70 9.35
C ILE A 313 -8.39 4.96 10.04
N HIS A 314 -8.34 6.01 10.85
CA HIS A 314 -7.12 6.40 11.57
C HIS A 314 -7.04 5.68 12.92
N VAL A 315 -6.03 4.81 13.07
CA VAL A 315 -5.79 4.06 14.32
C VAL A 315 -4.59 4.66 15.04
N ARG A 316 -4.75 5.03 16.31
CA ARG A 316 -3.63 5.43 17.17
C ARG A 316 -3.02 4.20 17.81
N TRP A 317 -1.96 3.66 17.19
CA TRP A 317 -1.40 2.35 17.56
C TRP A 317 -0.05 2.37 18.28
N ARG A 318 0.69 3.49 18.22
CA ARG A 318 2.00 3.64 18.86
C ARG A 318 1.89 3.80 20.38
N SER A 319 2.73 3.12 21.14
CA SER A 319 2.88 3.24 22.60
C SER A 319 4.32 2.99 23.04
N GLN A 320 4.63 3.21 24.33
CA GLN A 320 5.97 2.95 24.87
C GLN A 320 6.39 1.47 24.77
N GLU A 321 5.42 0.56 24.72
CA GLU A 321 5.61 -0.89 24.60
C GLU A 321 5.57 -1.37 23.13
N LEU A 322 5.18 -0.48 22.20
CA LEU A 322 4.97 -0.75 20.78
C LEU A 322 5.21 0.50 19.91
N CYS A 323 6.43 0.65 19.39
CA CYS A 323 6.78 1.50 18.23
C CYS A 323 6.40 2.99 18.26
#